data_AF-A0A382KYB0-F1
#
_entry.id   AF-A0A382KYB0-F1
#
_cell.length_a   1.000
_cell.length_b   1.000
_cell.length_c   1.000
_cell.angle_alpha   90.00
_cell.angle_beta   90.00
_cell.angle_gamma   90.00
#
_symmetry.space_group_name_H-M   'P 1'
#
loop_
_entity.id
_entity.type
_entity.pdbx_description
1 polymer ?
#
loop_
_entity_poly.entity_id
_entity_poly.type
_entity_poly.pdbx_seq_one_letter_code
_entity_poly.pdbx_strand_id
1 'polypeptide(L)'
;SAVWLFLETGNQQEDDKLFNTLEKYAKIAEKEISVPEGVIQQSALDDPNLLLSPGDEENILESSVPLKIAFSILRLSRKDPQEAILRSMLLHLEDDLLDKEMENKPMLFPAFGKGRVLPPLIGAGISEENALADCGYLCGACSCQVKNQNPGMDILVKADWWTALEGSSVIAEKELPPLTGVEDLIAANEPAKDNTEENSGELEANASSSEVVEQDAATDEPPISNGLIVAVVLVSGILLVGTFVLNKNRDQ
;
A
#
# COMPACT_ATOMS: atom_id res chain seq x y z
N SER A 1 2.74 -11.01 -8.05
CA SER A 1 1.77 -12.06 -8.44
C SER A 1 0.60 -12.06 -7.49
N ALA A 2 -0.58 -12.37 -8.01
CA ALA A 2 -1.80 -12.47 -7.20
C ALA A 2 -2.78 -13.48 -7.79
N VAL A 3 -3.62 -14.03 -6.91
CA VAL A 3 -4.78 -14.83 -7.28
C VAL A 3 -6.01 -13.96 -7.11
N TRP A 4 -6.72 -13.70 -8.20
CA TRP A 4 -7.95 -12.93 -8.19
C TRP A 4 -9.15 -13.85 -7.91
N LEU A 5 -9.87 -13.58 -6.83
CA LEU A 5 -11.10 -14.28 -6.48
C LEU A 5 -12.27 -13.48 -7.06
N PHE A 6 -12.88 -14.02 -8.12
CA PHE A 6 -14.00 -13.41 -8.82
C PHE A 6 -15.32 -13.91 -8.26
N LEU A 7 -15.95 -13.11 -7.39
CA LEU A 7 -17.29 -13.38 -6.88
C LEU A 7 -18.33 -13.06 -7.96
N GLU A 8 -19.02 -14.11 -8.40
CA GLU A 8 -19.99 -14.07 -9.49
C GLU A 8 -21.26 -13.28 -9.15
N THR A 9 -21.93 -12.76 -10.18
CA THR A 9 -23.25 -12.13 -10.08
C THR A 9 -24.37 -13.16 -9.88
N GLY A 10 -24.16 -14.38 -10.37
CA GLY A 10 -25.17 -15.42 -10.46
C GLY A 10 -25.89 -15.46 -11.80
N ASN A 11 -25.58 -14.54 -12.72
CA ASN A 11 -25.94 -14.60 -14.13
C ASN A 11 -24.76 -15.16 -14.94
N GLN A 12 -24.86 -16.44 -15.30
CA GLN A 12 -23.80 -17.17 -15.98
C GLN A 12 -23.31 -16.47 -17.26
N GLN A 13 -24.20 -15.89 -18.07
CA GLN A 13 -23.80 -15.26 -19.33
C GLN A 13 -22.96 -14.00 -19.10
N GLU A 14 -23.33 -13.20 -18.09
CA GLU A 14 -22.56 -12.00 -17.70
C GLU A 14 -21.24 -12.39 -17.03
N ASP A 15 -21.28 -13.40 -16.15
CA ASP A 15 -20.11 -13.90 -15.44
C ASP A 15 -19.07 -14.49 -16.42
N ASP A 16 -19.51 -15.27 -17.41
CA ASP A 16 -18.63 -15.84 -18.44
C ASP A 16 -18.01 -14.74 -19.31
N LYS A 17 -18.80 -13.73 -19.69
CA LYS A 17 -18.30 -12.59 -20.47
C LYS A 17 -17.25 -11.80 -19.69
N LEU A 18 -17.52 -11.54 -18.41
CA LEU A 18 -16.60 -10.81 -17.55
C LEU A 18 -15.32 -11.62 -17.29
N PHE A 19 -15.44 -12.91 -16.99
CA PHE A 19 -14.28 -13.80 -16.78
C PHE A 19 -13.33 -13.79 -17.99
N ASN A 20 -13.85 -13.94 -19.21
CA ASN A 20 -13.04 -13.84 -20.44
C ASN A 20 -12.36 -12.48 -20.62
N THR A 21 -12.97 -11.42 -20.07
CA THR A 21 -12.39 -10.07 -20.10
C THR A 21 -11.27 -9.95 -19.07
N LEU A 22 -11.49 -10.45 -17.86
CA LEU A 22 -10.48 -10.49 -16.80
C LEU A 22 -9.25 -11.30 -17.22
N GLU A 23 -9.43 -12.43 -17.91
CA GLU A 23 -8.30 -13.20 -18.45
C GLU A 23 -7.46 -12.41 -19.45
N LYS A 24 -8.06 -11.47 -20.21
CA LYS A 24 -7.32 -10.57 -21.09
C LYS A 24 -6.53 -9.56 -20.28
N TYR A 25 -7.13 -8.94 -19.26
CA TYR A 25 -6.44 -8.01 -18.38
C TYR A 25 -5.26 -8.67 -17.69
N ALA A 26 -5.42 -9.89 -17.17
CA ALA A 26 -4.34 -10.68 -16.58
C ALA A 26 -3.18 -10.87 -17.55
N LYS A 27 -3.46 -11.26 -18.81
CA LYS A 27 -2.41 -11.44 -19.84
C LYS A 27 -1.69 -10.15 -20.21
N ILE A 28 -2.41 -9.02 -20.23
CA ILE A 28 -1.82 -7.70 -20.47
C ILE A 28 -0.89 -7.35 -19.30
N ALA A 29 -1.38 -7.48 -18.06
CA ALA A 29 -0.63 -7.23 -16.84
C ALA A 29 0.64 -8.10 -16.76
N GLU A 30 0.58 -9.39 -17.07
CA GLU A 30 1.76 -10.29 -17.10
C GLU A 30 2.81 -9.87 -18.13
N LYS A 31 2.41 -9.20 -19.21
CA LYS A 31 3.32 -8.73 -20.26
C LYS A 31 3.94 -7.37 -19.92
N GLU A 32 3.16 -6.48 -19.32
CA GLU A 32 3.55 -5.09 -19.08
C GLU A 32 4.27 -4.88 -17.74
N ILE A 33 3.95 -5.70 -16.74
CA ILE A 33 4.52 -5.58 -15.39
C ILE A 33 5.79 -6.43 -15.31
N SER A 34 6.91 -5.76 -15.05
CA SER A 34 8.18 -6.41 -14.72
C SER A 34 8.41 -6.43 -13.21
N VAL A 35 9.29 -7.33 -12.78
CA VAL A 35 9.89 -7.24 -11.45
C VAL A 35 10.64 -5.90 -11.34
N PRO A 36 10.57 -5.19 -10.20
CA PRO A 36 11.30 -3.94 -10.01
C PRO A 36 12.79 -4.09 -10.30
N GLU A 37 13.38 -3.05 -10.89
CA GLU A 37 14.82 -2.98 -11.13
C GLU A 37 15.59 -3.10 -9.81
N GLY A 38 16.75 -3.76 -9.85
CA GLY A 38 17.61 -3.95 -8.69
C GLY A 38 17.30 -5.21 -7.86
N VAL A 39 16.12 -5.82 -7.97
CA VAL A 39 15.82 -7.08 -7.25
C VAL A 39 16.64 -8.24 -7.80
N ILE A 40 17.47 -8.87 -6.96
CA ILE A 40 18.35 -9.98 -7.33
C ILE A 40 17.77 -11.29 -6.75
N GLN A 41 17.36 -12.22 -7.62
CA GLN A 41 16.90 -13.54 -7.19
C GLN A 41 18.09 -14.43 -6.82
N GLN A 42 17.91 -15.38 -5.88
CA GLN A 42 19.00 -16.31 -5.51
C GLN A 42 19.59 -17.06 -6.71
N SER A 43 18.75 -17.47 -7.67
CA SER A 43 19.22 -18.15 -8.88
C SER A 43 20.13 -17.31 -9.77
N ALA A 44 20.11 -15.98 -9.63
CA ALA A 44 21.02 -15.09 -10.37
C ALA A 44 22.45 -15.15 -9.81
N LEU A 45 22.62 -15.53 -8.54
CA LEU A 45 23.95 -15.64 -7.89
C LEU A 45 24.80 -16.78 -8.48
N ASP A 46 24.18 -17.71 -9.20
CA ASP A 46 24.87 -18.78 -9.91
C ASP A 46 25.53 -18.31 -11.23
N ASP A 47 25.24 -17.09 -11.71
CA ASP A 47 25.86 -16.54 -12.91
C ASP A 47 27.29 -16.04 -12.62
N PRO A 48 28.33 -16.64 -13.24
CA PRO A 48 29.72 -16.22 -13.02
C PRO A 48 30.03 -14.80 -13.53
N ASN A 49 29.12 -14.18 -14.28
CA ASN A 49 29.26 -12.81 -14.79
C ASN A 49 28.51 -11.77 -13.95
N LEU A 50 27.79 -12.18 -12.89
CA LEU A 50 27.10 -11.23 -12.02
C LEU A 50 28.13 -10.38 -11.26
N LEU A 51 28.06 -9.06 -11.44
CA LEU A 51 28.86 -8.09 -10.70
C LEU A 51 27.96 -7.38 -9.69
N LEU A 52 28.18 -7.66 -8.41
CA LEU A 52 27.49 -6.97 -7.32
C LEU A 52 28.21 -5.66 -6.98
N SER A 53 27.45 -4.58 -6.90
CA SER A 53 27.88 -3.27 -6.41
C SER A 53 27.69 -3.17 -4.89
N PRO A 54 28.42 -2.27 -4.20
CA PRO A 54 28.15 -1.99 -2.79
C PRO A 54 26.69 -1.57 -2.58
N GLY A 55 25.97 -2.29 -1.70
CA GLY A 55 24.54 -2.09 -1.44
C GLY A 55 23.61 -3.10 -2.11
N ASP A 56 24.09 -3.89 -3.08
CA ASP A 56 23.27 -4.91 -3.74
C ASP A 56 22.87 -6.06 -2.80
N GLU A 57 23.64 -6.28 -1.73
CA GLU A 57 23.35 -7.30 -0.71
C GLU A 57 21.94 -7.16 -0.12
N GLU A 58 21.43 -5.94 0.01
CA GLU A 58 20.09 -5.66 0.54
C GLU A 58 18.98 -5.94 -0.49
N ASN A 59 19.34 -6.04 -1.76
CA ASN A 59 18.42 -6.33 -2.87
C ASN A 59 18.40 -7.81 -3.26
N ILE A 60 19.24 -8.64 -2.64
CA ILE A 60 19.23 -10.10 -2.82
C ILE A 60 18.05 -10.68 -2.06
N LEU A 61 17.18 -11.40 -2.77
CA LEU A 61 16.07 -12.10 -2.16
C LEU A 61 16.57 -13.24 -1.25
N GLU A 62 16.14 -13.23 0.00
CA GLU A 62 16.37 -14.31 0.97
C GLU A 62 15.65 -15.63 0.61
N SER A 63 14.65 -15.54 -0.26
CA SER A 63 13.84 -16.69 -0.68
C SER A 63 14.42 -17.32 -1.95
N SER A 64 14.58 -18.65 -1.94
CA SER A 64 14.92 -19.45 -3.12
C SER A 64 13.72 -19.68 -4.06
N VAL A 65 12.50 -19.39 -3.61
CA VAL A 65 11.30 -19.43 -4.45
C VAL A 65 11.43 -18.42 -5.60
N PRO A 66 11.36 -18.86 -6.88
CA PRO A 66 11.50 -17.97 -8.02
C PRO A 66 10.45 -16.86 -8.03
N LEU A 67 10.89 -15.62 -8.19
CA LEU A 67 9.98 -14.49 -8.33
C LEU A 67 9.47 -14.45 -9.76
N LYS A 68 8.21 -14.87 -9.92
CA LYS A 68 7.47 -14.85 -11.19
C LYS A 68 6.34 -13.85 -11.09
N ILE A 69 6.12 -13.03 -12.11
CA ILE A 69 4.89 -12.26 -12.30
C ILE A 69 3.86 -13.15 -13.00
N ALA A 70 2.77 -13.43 -12.32
CA ALA A 70 1.66 -14.24 -12.83
C ALA A 70 0.36 -13.86 -12.10
N PHE A 71 -0.75 -13.94 -12.83
CA PHE A 71 -2.08 -13.67 -12.31
C PHE A 71 -3.04 -14.79 -12.72
N SER A 72 -3.71 -15.38 -11.74
CA SER A 72 -4.75 -16.39 -11.96
C SER A 72 -6.09 -15.89 -11.45
N ILE A 73 -7.18 -16.24 -12.13
CA ILE A 73 -8.53 -15.85 -11.72
C ILE A 73 -9.29 -17.12 -11.34
N LEU A 74 -9.80 -17.17 -10.12
CA LEU A 74 -10.65 -18.24 -9.61
C LEU A 74 -12.08 -17.72 -9.47
N ARG A 75 -13.03 -18.46 -10.04
CA ARG A 75 -14.45 -18.14 -9.93
C ARG A 75 -14.97 -18.59 -8.57
N LEU A 76 -15.72 -17.71 -7.93
CA LEU A 76 -16.33 -17.93 -6.63
C LEU A 76 -17.84 -17.79 -6.78
N SER A 77 -18.55 -18.92 -6.73
CA SER A 77 -20.00 -18.89 -6.86
C SER A 77 -20.67 -18.46 -5.56
N ARG A 78 -21.71 -17.61 -5.67
CA ARG A 78 -22.58 -17.28 -4.55
C ARG A 78 -23.44 -18.46 -4.07
N LYS A 79 -23.62 -19.47 -4.93
CA LYS A 79 -24.52 -20.61 -4.69
C LYS A 79 -23.81 -21.87 -4.23
N ASP A 80 -22.48 -21.90 -4.27
CA ASP A 80 -21.72 -23.07 -3.80
C ASP A 80 -21.68 -23.07 -2.26
N PRO A 81 -22.23 -24.12 -1.60
CA PRO A 81 -22.16 -24.24 -0.15
C PRO A 81 -20.74 -24.52 0.37
N GLN A 82 -19.86 -25.13 -0.44
CA GLN A 82 -18.47 -25.40 -0.04
C GLN A 82 -17.67 -24.11 0.08
N GLU A 83 -18.07 -23.08 -0.65
CA GLU A 83 -17.43 -21.76 -0.68
C GLU A 83 -18.00 -20.77 0.35
N ALA A 84 -18.96 -21.21 1.18
CA ALA A 84 -19.68 -20.32 2.10
C ALA A 84 -18.76 -19.59 3.09
N ILE A 85 -17.75 -20.30 3.63
CA ILE A 85 -16.80 -19.72 4.58
C ILE A 85 -15.86 -18.72 3.90
N LEU A 86 -15.30 -19.07 2.74
CA LEU A 86 -14.45 -18.15 1.97
C LEU A 86 -15.23 -16.89 1.59
N ARG A 87 -16.44 -17.04 1.05
CA ARG A 87 -17.31 -15.92 0.71
C ARG A 87 -17.65 -15.06 1.92
N SER A 88 -17.87 -15.68 3.09
CA SER A 88 -18.09 -14.95 4.33
C SER A 88 -16.88 -14.10 4.72
N MET A 89 -15.66 -14.64 4.62
CA MET A 89 -14.44 -13.88 4.92
C MET A 89 -14.29 -12.69 3.97
N LEU A 90 -14.51 -12.89 2.67
CA LEU A 90 -14.38 -11.83 1.67
C LEU A 90 -15.42 -10.72 1.80
N LEU A 91 -16.69 -11.08 2.04
CA LEU A 91 -17.78 -10.10 2.15
C LEU A 91 -17.79 -9.34 3.49
N HIS A 92 -16.98 -9.74 4.47
CA HIS A 92 -16.77 -8.99 5.72
C HIS A 92 -15.41 -8.30 5.76
N LEU A 93 -14.76 -8.14 4.59
CA LEU A 93 -13.52 -7.39 4.48
C LEU A 93 -13.75 -5.91 4.80
N GLU A 94 -14.86 -5.36 4.32
CA GLU A 94 -15.36 -4.01 4.60
C GLU A 94 -16.86 -4.12 4.94
N ASP A 95 -17.36 -3.24 5.81
CA ASP A 95 -18.73 -3.31 6.33
C ASP A 95 -19.80 -3.10 5.24
N ASP A 96 -19.48 -2.33 4.21
CA ASP A 96 -20.40 -1.92 3.13
C ASP A 96 -20.58 -2.99 2.03
N LEU A 97 -19.74 -4.04 2.01
CA LEU A 97 -19.84 -5.11 1.01
C LEU A 97 -21.10 -5.97 1.17
N LEU A 98 -21.76 -5.90 2.33
CA LEU A 98 -23.02 -6.57 2.63
C LEU A 98 -24.25 -5.71 2.32
N ASP A 99 -24.06 -4.45 1.92
CA ASP A 99 -25.17 -3.58 1.58
C ASP A 99 -25.97 -4.13 0.40
N LYS A 100 -27.28 -3.89 0.42
CA LYS A 100 -28.20 -4.34 -0.64
C LYS A 100 -27.79 -3.85 -2.02
N GLU A 101 -27.14 -2.69 -2.11
CA GLU A 101 -26.65 -2.14 -3.37
C GLU A 101 -25.48 -2.94 -3.97
N MET A 102 -24.80 -3.74 -3.15
CA MET A 102 -23.72 -4.64 -3.54
C MET A 102 -24.22 -6.06 -3.83
N GLU A 103 -25.48 -6.34 -3.51
CA GLU A 103 -26.14 -7.60 -3.78
C GLU A 103 -26.10 -7.91 -5.29
N ASN A 104 -25.57 -9.07 -5.66
CA ASN A 104 -25.39 -9.54 -7.04
C ASN A 104 -24.43 -8.72 -7.92
N LYS A 105 -23.69 -7.75 -7.38
CA LYS A 105 -22.58 -7.14 -8.14
C LYS A 105 -21.42 -8.12 -8.27
N PRO A 106 -20.71 -8.11 -9.42
CA PRO A 106 -19.46 -8.84 -9.53
C PRO A 106 -18.42 -8.16 -8.64
N MET A 107 -17.60 -8.96 -7.95
CA MET A 107 -16.52 -8.44 -7.12
C MET A 107 -15.23 -9.21 -7.43
N LEU A 108 -14.12 -8.50 -7.50
CA LEU A 108 -12.83 -9.06 -7.84
C LEU A 108 -11.83 -8.74 -6.72
N PHE A 109 -11.51 -9.74 -5.90
CA PHE A 109 -10.63 -9.59 -4.74
C PHE A 109 -9.23 -10.10 -5.08
N PRO A 110 -8.16 -9.29 -4.99
CA PRO A 110 -6.82 -9.80 -5.17
C PRO A 110 -6.31 -10.41 -3.86
N ALA A 111 -5.93 -11.68 -3.93
CA ALA A 111 -5.27 -12.42 -2.86
C ALA A 111 -3.78 -12.61 -3.18
N PHE A 112 -2.89 -12.33 -2.22
CA PHE A 112 -1.45 -12.45 -2.41
C PHE A 112 -0.70 -12.83 -1.12
N GLY A 113 0.57 -13.24 -1.30
CA GLY A 113 1.43 -13.69 -0.21
C GLY A 113 0.81 -14.85 0.59
N LYS A 114 0.90 -14.78 1.92
CA LYS A 114 0.30 -15.76 2.85
C LYS A 114 -1.16 -15.41 3.17
N GLY A 115 -1.99 -15.29 2.12
CA GLY A 115 -3.43 -15.08 2.25
C GLY A 115 -3.89 -13.66 2.58
N ARG A 116 -3.12 -12.61 2.24
CA ARG A 116 -3.62 -11.23 2.32
C ARG A 116 -4.61 -11.00 1.19
N VAL A 117 -5.75 -10.36 1.48
CA VAL A 117 -6.74 -9.97 0.48
C VAL A 117 -6.99 -8.47 0.59
N LEU A 118 -6.89 -7.74 -0.53
CA LEU A 118 -7.22 -6.31 -0.58
C LEU A 118 -8.72 -6.09 -0.86
N PRO A 119 -9.26 -4.89 -0.56
CA PRO A 119 -10.62 -4.51 -0.96
C PRO A 119 -10.87 -4.77 -2.46
N PRO A 120 -12.09 -5.19 -2.84
CA PRO A 120 -12.37 -5.63 -4.20
C PRO A 120 -12.57 -4.47 -5.17
N LEU A 121 -12.33 -4.75 -6.45
CA LEU A 121 -12.97 -4.02 -7.54
C LEU A 121 -14.43 -4.51 -7.68
N ILE A 122 -15.40 -3.59 -7.76
CA ILE A 122 -16.83 -3.92 -7.75
C ILE A 122 -17.54 -3.34 -8.97
N GLY A 123 -18.33 -4.15 -9.68
CA GLY A 123 -19.20 -3.68 -10.76
C GLY A 123 -18.44 -2.90 -11.84
N ALA A 124 -18.82 -1.64 -12.06
CA ALA A 124 -18.17 -0.75 -13.03
C ALA A 124 -16.72 -0.40 -12.67
N GLY A 125 -16.32 -0.57 -11.41
CA GLY A 125 -14.92 -0.45 -10.98
C GLY A 125 -14.02 -1.57 -11.52
N ILE A 126 -14.59 -2.65 -12.05
CA ILE A 126 -13.85 -3.72 -12.72
C ILE A 126 -13.53 -3.27 -14.16
N SER A 127 -12.50 -2.44 -14.30
CA SER A 127 -11.98 -1.93 -15.57
C SER A 127 -10.57 -2.47 -15.83
N GLU A 128 -10.10 -2.37 -17.08
CA GLU A 128 -8.71 -2.70 -17.44
C GLU A 128 -7.73 -1.86 -16.62
N GLU A 129 -7.94 -0.54 -16.60
CA GLU A 129 -7.11 0.42 -15.87
C GLU A 129 -6.98 0.05 -14.39
N ASN A 130 -8.09 -0.20 -13.71
CA ASN A 130 -8.05 -0.54 -12.28
C ASN A 130 -7.42 -1.91 -12.03
N ALA A 131 -7.73 -2.92 -12.85
CA ALA A 131 -7.14 -4.25 -12.71
C ALA A 131 -5.61 -4.22 -12.92
N LEU A 132 -5.13 -3.47 -13.91
CA LEU A 132 -3.70 -3.28 -14.17
C LEU A 132 -3.03 -2.47 -13.06
N ALA A 133 -3.69 -1.42 -12.56
CA ALA A 133 -3.19 -0.63 -11.44
C ALA A 133 -2.99 -1.50 -10.19
N ASP A 134 -3.97 -2.32 -9.83
CA ASP A 134 -3.87 -3.25 -8.69
C ASP A 134 -2.77 -4.31 -8.93
N CYS A 135 -2.68 -4.86 -10.15
CA CYS A 135 -1.61 -5.79 -10.51
C CYS A 135 -0.23 -5.14 -10.35
N GLY A 136 -0.08 -3.89 -10.79
CA GLY A 136 1.15 -3.11 -10.67
C GLY A 136 1.50 -2.80 -9.23
N TYR A 137 0.52 -2.39 -8.42
CA TYR A 137 0.68 -2.15 -6.98
C TYR A 137 1.19 -3.41 -6.26
N LEU A 138 0.54 -4.56 -6.49
CA LEU A 138 0.89 -5.84 -5.86
C LEU A 138 2.24 -6.41 -6.29
N CYS A 139 2.77 -5.96 -7.42
CA CYS A 139 4.09 -6.36 -7.93
C CYS A 139 5.15 -5.27 -7.76
N GLY A 140 4.76 -4.09 -7.25
CA GLY A 140 5.65 -2.96 -7.05
C GLY A 140 6.64 -3.18 -5.92
N ALA A 141 7.69 -2.34 -5.90
CA ALA A 141 8.69 -2.36 -4.84
C ALA A 141 8.02 -2.22 -3.46
N CYS A 142 8.51 -2.96 -2.47
CA CYS A 142 8.12 -2.91 -1.06
C CYS A 142 6.69 -3.37 -0.70
N SER A 143 5.76 -3.53 -1.66
CA SER A 143 4.39 -4.00 -1.35
C SER A 143 4.40 -5.36 -0.63
N CYS A 144 5.34 -6.25 -0.97
CA CYS A 144 5.48 -7.55 -0.31
C CYS A 144 6.27 -7.52 1.02
N GLN A 145 7.14 -6.52 1.24
CA GLN A 145 8.02 -6.45 2.41
C GLN A 145 7.25 -6.03 3.67
N VAL A 146 6.21 -5.22 3.53
CA VAL A 146 5.39 -4.77 4.66
C VAL A 146 3.93 -5.19 4.47
N LYS A 147 3.70 -6.50 4.43
CA LYS A 147 2.36 -7.11 4.29
C LYS A 147 1.30 -6.44 5.18
N ASN A 148 1.63 -6.16 6.44
CA ASN A 148 0.70 -5.57 7.41
C ASN A 148 0.31 -4.11 7.10
N GLN A 149 1.05 -3.40 6.24
CA GLN A 149 0.75 -2.02 5.82
C GLN A 149 -0.05 -1.95 4.52
N ASN A 150 -0.26 -3.07 3.82
CA ASN A 150 -1.19 -3.09 2.70
C ASN A 150 -2.63 -2.98 3.24
N PRO A 151 -3.62 -2.52 2.47
CA PRO A 151 -5.02 -2.54 2.91
C PRO A 151 -5.58 -3.97 3.06
N GLY A 152 -6.80 -4.08 3.58
CA GLY A 152 -7.54 -5.34 3.69
C GLY A 152 -7.15 -6.23 4.87
N MET A 153 -7.30 -7.54 4.70
CA MET A 153 -7.16 -8.50 5.81
C MET A 153 -6.51 -9.81 5.37
N ASP A 154 -6.02 -10.57 6.35
CA ASP A 154 -5.59 -11.93 6.12
C ASP A 154 -6.77 -12.90 6.26
N ILE A 155 -6.98 -13.75 5.26
CA ILE A 155 -7.99 -14.80 5.31
C ILE A 155 -7.41 -16.10 5.87
N LEU A 156 -8.28 -16.95 6.42
CA LEU A 156 -7.88 -18.28 6.88
C LEU A 156 -7.62 -19.20 5.68
N VAL A 157 -6.36 -19.60 5.51
CA VAL A 157 -5.94 -20.52 4.45
C VAL A 157 -5.39 -21.80 5.08
N LYS A 158 -5.96 -22.94 4.69
CA LYS A 158 -5.42 -24.26 5.04
C LYS A 158 -4.28 -24.61 4.09
N ALA A 159 -3.12 -23.99 4.30
CA ALA A 159 -1.89 -24.27 3.57
C ALA A 159 -0.76 -24.57 4.56
N ASP A 160 0.07 -25.55 4.21
CA ASP A 160 1.32 -25.81 4.92
C ASP A 160 2.39 -24.85 4.41
N TRP A 161 2.38 -23.64 4.97
CA TRP A 161 3.31 -22.57 4.58
C TRP A 161 4.76 -22.91 4.89
N TRP A 162 5.02 -23.78 5.87
CA TRP A 162 6.38 -24.14 6.24
C TRP A 162 7.01 -25.00 5.16
N THR A 163 6.31 -26.06 4.73
CA THR A 163 6.75 -26.88 3.59
C THR A 163 6.78 -26.06 2.29
N ALA A 164 5.80 -25.18 2.07
CA ALA A 164 5.74 -24.36 0.86
C ALA A 164 6.85 -23.28 0.76
N LEU A 165 7.45 -22.90 1.90
CA LEU A 165 8.52 -21.90 2.00
C LEU A 165 9.83 -22.52 2.51
N GLU A 166 9.94 -23.85 2.54
CA GLU A 166 11.12 -24.53 3.03
C GLU A 166 12.32 -24.16 2.14
N GLY A 167 13.42 -23.71 2.75
CA GLY A 167 14.57 -23.16 2.02
C GLY A 167 14.48 -21.65 1.69
N SER A 168 13.44 -20.96 2.16
CA SER A 168 13.39 -19.50 2.24
C SER A 168 13.59 -19.10 3.70
N SER A 169 14.66 -18.35 4.04
CA SER A 169 14.78 -17.82 5.40
C SER A 169 13.63 -16.85 5.65
N VAL A 170 12.71 -17.23 6.53
CA VAL A 170 11.64 -16.35 6.95
C VAL A 170 12.23 -15.47 8.05
N ILE A 171 12.91 -14.40 7.63
CA ILE A 171 13.46 -13.34 8.46
C ILE A 171 14.59 -13.86 9.37
N ALA A 172 15.83 -13.75 8.90
CA ALA A 172 16.94 -13.71 9.85
C ALA A 172 16.80 -12.40 10.65
N GLU A 173 16.54 -12.50 11.95
CA GLU A 173 16.50 -11.34 12.84
C GLU A 173 17.90 -10.73 12.86
N LYS A 174 18.12 -9.71 12.03
CA LYS A 174 19.38 -8.99 11.96
C LYS A 174 19.45 -8.08 13.17
N GLU A 175 20.45 -8.28 14.03
CA GLU A 175 20.72 -7.32 15.09
C GLU A 175 21.00 -5.95 14.44
N LEU A 176 20.12 -4.98 14.74
CA LEU A 176 20.31 -3.62 14.26
C LEU A 176 21.61 -3.08 14.87
N PRO A 177 22.46 -2.41 14.08
CA PRO A 177 23.60 -1.73 14.65
C PRO A 177 23.12 -0.75 15.74
N PRO A 178 23.92 -0.52 16.79
CA PRO A 178 23.57 0.43 17.84
C PRO A 178 23.21 1.79 17.20
N LEU A 179 22.18 2.45 17.73
CA LEU A 179 21.72 3.76 17.28
C LEU A 179 22.74 4.84 17.68
N THR A 180 23.86 4.90 16.98
CA THR A 180 24.98 5.82 17.29
C THR A 180 24.82 7.21 16.67
N GLY A 181 23.82 7.43 15.82
CA GLY A 181 23.66 8.70 15.08
C GLY A 181 22.91 9.81 15.83
N VAL A 182 22.19 9.48 16.90
CA VAL A 182 21.47 10.50 17.70
C VAL A 182 22.38 11.24 18.68
N GLU A 183 23.50 10.63 19.09
CA GLU A 183 24.49 11.25 19.97
C GLU A 183 25.20 12.43 19.32
N ASP A 184 25.50 12.37 18.02
CA ASP A 184 26.12 13.48 17.29
C ASP A 184 25.18 14.69 17.15
N LEU A 185 23.87 14.45 17.02
CA LEU A 185 22.85 15.52 16.95
C LEU A 185 22.62 16.21 18.31
N ILE A 186 22.79 15.46 19.41
CA ILE A 186 22.72 16.01 20.77
C ILE A 186 24.00 16.79 21.08
N ALA A 187 25.17 16.26 20.71
CA ALA A 187 26.45 16.92 20.90
C ALA A 187 26.57 18.23 20.09
N ALA A 188 25.97 18.30 18.90
CA ALA A 188 25.93 19.53 18.09
C ALA A 188 25.02 20.64 18.67
N ASN A 189 24.18 20.33 19.66
CA ASN A 189 23.24 21.27 20.29
C ASN A 189 23.58 21.58 21.76
N GLU A 190 24.70 21.09 22.30
CA GLU A 190 25.17 21.52 23.61
C GLU A 190 25.81 22.92 23.52
N PRO A 191 25.36 23.91 24.30
CA PRO A 191 26.04 25.19 24.38
C PRO A 191 27.40 24.99 25.04
N ALA A 192 28.46 25.38 24.35
CA ALA A 192 29.84 25.32 24.84
C ALA A 192 29.93 25.92 26.26
N LYS A 193 30.32 25.09 27.23
CA LYS A 193 30.72 25.58 28.55
C LYS A 193 32.02 26.35 28.38
N ASP A 194 31.93 27.66 28.64
CA ASP A 194 33.04 28.56 28.84
C ASP A 194 34.05 27.95 29.83
N ASN A 195 35.23 27.65 29.32
CA ASN A 195 36.46 27.55 30.11
C ASN A 195 37.55 28.20 29.30
N THR A 196 37.83 29.43 29.68
CA THR A 196 38.98 30.23 29.29
C THR A 196 40.26 29.47 29.63
N GLU A 197 41.09 29.15 28.64
CA GLU A 197 42.55 29.09 28.82
C GLU A 197 43.23 29.20 27.45
N GLU A 198 44.12 30.20 27.35
CA GLU A 198 44.90 30.57 26.17
C GLU A 198 45.84 29.45 25.75
N ASN A 199 45.82 29.06 24.46
CA ASN A 199 47.06 28.80 23.76
C ASN A 199 46.90 29.00 22.25
N SER A 200 47.81 29.77 21.69
CA SER A 200 47.91 30.18 20.30
C SER A 200 48.37 29.04 19.39
N GLY A 201 47.64 28.84 18.30
CA GLY A 201 47.97 27.86 17.26
C GLY A 201 47.17 28.13 15.99
N GLU A 202 47.79 28.92 15.11
CA GLU A 202 47.39 29.30 13.77
C GLU A 202 46.95 28.10 12.90
N LEU A 203 45.78 28.20 12.22
CA LEU A 203 45.45 27.43 11.02
C LEU A 203 44.27 28.07 10.24
N GLU A 204 44.66 28.72 9.15
CA GLU A 204 44.04 28.91 7.84
C GLU A 204 42.50 29.00 7.71
N ALA A 205 42.09 30.20 7.26
CA ALA A 205 40.75 30.54 6.83
C ALA A 205 40.36 29.81 5.54
N ASN A 206 39.19 29.18 5.54
CA ASN A 206 38.39 29.05 4.32
C ASN A 206 36.96 29.50 4.62
N ALA A 207 36.64 30.71 4.19
CA ALA A 207 35.33 31.32 4.34
C ALA A 207 34.43 30.84 3.20
N SER A 208 33.33 30.15 3.55
CA SER A 208 32.14 30.09 2.72
C SER A 208 31.00 30.69 3.52
N SER A 209 30.64 31.93 3.17
CA SER A 209 29.50 32.63 3.73
C SER A 209 28.20 32.01 3.26
N SER A 210 27.29 31.77 4.19
CA SER A 210 25.85 31.84 3.94
C SER A 210 25.22 32.49 5.16
N GLU A 211 24.66 33.67 4.93
CA GLU A 211 23.95 34.47 5.92
C GLU A 211 22.74 33.71 6.45
N VAL A 212 22.64 33.62 7.78
CA VAL A 212 21.42 33.19 8.48
C VAL A 212 20.62 34.45 8.77
N VAL A 213 19.44 34.56 8.18
CA VAL A 213 18.41 35.53 8.57
C VAL A 213 17.70 34.97 9.80
N GLU A 214 17.78 35.72 10.88
CA GLU A 214 17.09 35.51 12.15
C GLU A 214 15.57 35.68 11.94
N GLN A 215 14.77 34.68 12.32
CA GLN A 215 13.31 34.81 12.36
C GLN A 215 12.79 34.43 13.75
N ASP A 216 12.41 35.46 14.49
CA ASP A 216 11.76 35.40 15.79
C ASP A 216 10.46 34.58 15.75
N ALA A 217 10.27 33.76 16.78
CA ALA A 217 9.06 33.02 17.04
C ALA A 217 7.93 33.96 17.51
N ALA A 218 6.94 34.17 16.65
CA ALA A 218 5.64 34.72 17.01
C ALA A 218 4.56 33.65 16.76
N THR A 219 3.73 33.43 17.78
CA THR A 219 2.53 32.58 17.74
C THR A 219 1.57 33.05 16.64
N ASP A 220 1.47 32.32 15.54
CA ASP A 220 0.54 32.60 14.44
C ASP A 220 -0.61 31.57 14.46
N GLU A 221 -1.75 31.96 15.03
CA GLU A 221 -3.02 31.36 14.62
C GLU A 221 -3.37 31.91 13.22
N PRO A 222 -3.80 31.07 12.27
CA PRO A 222 -4.06 31.54 10.91
C PRO A 222 -5.25 32.52 10.90
N PRO A 223 -5.15 33.69 10.23
CA PRO A 223 -6.28 34.61 10.15
C PRO A 223 -7.38 33.96 9.31
N ILE A 224 -8.50 33.63 9.94
CA ILE A 224 -9.70 33.18 9.24
C ILE A 224 -10.17 34.34 8.36
N SER A 225 -9.96 34.21 7.05
CA SER A 225 -10.45 35.14 6.03
C SER A 225 -11.94 35.40 6.22
N ASN A 226 -12.35 36.67 6.24
CA ASN A 226 -13.77 37.07 6.27
C ASN A 226 -14.59 36.41 5.14
N GLY A 227 -13.95 36.03 4.02
CA GLY A 227 -14.60 35.27 2.95
C GLY A 227 -14.95 33.83 3.34
N LEU A 228 -14.12 33.18 4.16
CA LEU A 228 -14.36 31.82 4.66
C LEU A 228 -15.54 31.80 5.65
N ILE A 229 -15.63 32.80 6.53
CA ILE A 229 -16.75 32.94 7.48
C ILE A 229 -18.06 33.18 6.75
N VAL A 230 -18.07 34.07 5.74
CA VAL A 230 -19.27 34.35 4.94
C VAL A 230 -19.70 33.12 4.14
N ALA A 231 -18.76 32.35 3.59
CA ALA A 231 -19.06 31.12 2.87
C ALA A 231 -19.66 30.03 3.78
N VAL A 232 -19.11 29.83 4.98
CA VAL A 232 -19.64 28.86 5.96
C VAL A 232 -21.05 29.25 6.43
N VAL A 233 -21.29 30.54 6.68
CA VAL A 233 -22.63 31.03 7.06
C VAL A 233 -23.65 30.87 5.93
N LEU A 234 -23.27 31.13 4.68
CA LEU A 234 -24.15 30.93 3.52
C LEU A 234 -24.49 29.45 3.29
N VAL A 235 -23.49 28.55 3.36
CA VAL A 235 -23.72 27.11 3.19
C VAL A 235 -24.59 26.56 4.32
N SER A 236 -24.35 26.99 5.56
CA SER A 236 -25.17 26.58 6.71
C SER A 236 -26.60 27.10 6.61
N GLY A 237 -26.79 28.33 6.13
CA GLY A 237 -28.11 28.91 5.89
C GLY A 237 -28.90 28.16 4.80
N ILE A 238 -28.24 27.78 3.70
CA ILE A 238 -28.86 27.00 2.61
C ILE A 238 -29.25 25.61 3.10
N LEU A 239 -28.39 24.95 3.89
CA LEU A 239 -28.69 23.64 4.47
C LEU A 239 -29.88 23.69 5.44
N LEU A 240 -29.97 24.72 6.29
CA LEU A 240 -31.09 24.91 7.23
C LEU A 240 -32.41 25.23 6.52
N VAL A 241 -32.39 26.08 5.48
CA VAL A 241 -33.60 26.34 4.67
C VAL A 241 -34.01 25.09 3.89
N GLY A 242 -33.04 24.35 3.33
CA GLY A 242 -33.29 23.08 2.65
C GLY A 242 -33.93 22.04 3.56
N THR A 243 -33.41 21.86 4.78
CA THR A 243 -34.01 20.94 5.76
C THR A 243 -35.40 21.41 6.22
N PHE A 244 -35.60 22.72 6.40
CA PHE A 244 -36.90 23.25 6.79
C PHE A 244 -37.96 23.06 5.69
N VAL A 245 -37.61 23.27 4.41
CA VAL A 245 -38.51 23.05 3.27
C VAL A 245 -38.80 21.56 3.08
N LEU A 246 -37.79 20.70 3.21
CA LEU A 246 -37.97 19.25 3.15
C LEU A 246 -38.85 18.72 4.28
N ASN A 247 -38.71 19.26 5.50
CA ASN A 247 -39.54 18.85 6.63
C ASN A 247 -40.98 19.38 6.50
N LYS A 248 -41.18 20.61 6.01
CA LYS A 248 -42.50 21.20 5.78
C LYS A 248 -43.30 20.50 4.67
N ASN A 249 -42.63 19.99 3.63
CA ASN A 249 -43.27 19.21 2.56
C ASN A 249 -43.55 17.77 2.95
N ARG A 250 -43.08 17.31 4.12
CA ARG A 250 -43.35 15.96 4.64
C ARG A 250 -44.65 15.88 5.45
N ASP A 251 -45.22 17.04 5.80
CA ASP A 251 -46.44 17.20 6.59
C ASP A 251 -47.68 17.62 5.76
N GLN A 252 -47.61 17.55 4.42
CA GLN A 252 -48.75 17.70 3.48
C GLN A 252 -48.99 16.40 2.72
#